data_AF-A0AAE1SAR4-F1
#
_entry.id   AF-A0AAE1SAR4-F1
#
_cell.length_a   1.000
_cell.length_b   1.000
_cell.length_c   1.000
_cell.angle_alpha   90.00
_cell.angle_beta   90.00
_cell.angle_gamma   90.00
#
_symmetry.space_group_name_H-M   'P 1'
#
loop_
_entity.id
_entity.type
_entity.pdbx_description
1 polymer ?
#
loop_
_entity_poly.entity_id
_entity_poly.type
_entity_poly.pdbx_seq_one_letter_code
_entity_poly.pdbx_strand_id
1 'polypeptide(L)'
;MVKNKGFLPSGPSEIPVPRNQLKDIINSLLPACKEPDMDTGVPFKADAIIANPPAYGHAHVAEALKIPIHIFFTMPWTKFPHPLSRVKQPAGYWLSYQIVDSLIWLGIRDMINDTRKRKLKLRSVTYLSGSQGSELDIPHGYI
;
A
#
# COMPACT_ATOMS: atom_id res chain seq x y z
N MET A 1 -21.26 -17.08 14.58
CA MET A 1 -21.10 -16.13 13.45
C MET A 1 -20.00 -15.13 13.81
N VAL A 2 -18.87 -15.17 13.10
CA VAL A 2 -17.81 -14.17 13.26
C VAL A 2 -18.35 -12.83 12.73
N LYS A 3 -18.47 -11.81 13.59
CA LYS A 3 -18.85 -10.45 13.17
C LYS A 3 -17.66 -9.87 12.39
N ASN A 4 -17.71 -10.00 11.06
CA ASN A 4 -16.75 -9.37 10.18
C ASN A 4 -17.14 -7.88 10.10
N LYS A 5 -16.44 -7.00 10.83
CA LYS A 5 -16.75 -5.56 10.92
C LYS A 5 -16.53 -4.80 9.60
N GLY A 6 -16.01 -5.46 8.57
CA GLY A 6 -15.57 -4.80 7.34
C GLY A 6 -14.28 -4.02 7.55
N PHE A 7 -13.67 -3.58 6.46
CA PHE A 7 -12.44 -2.77 6.49
C PHE A 7 -12.70 -1.30 6.86
N LEU A 8 -13.95 -0.83 6.68
CA LEU A 8 -14.33 0.54 7.01
C LEU A 8 -14.63 0.65 8.51
N PRO A 9 -14.02 1.62 9.22
CA PRO A 9 -14.29 1.84 10.63
C PRO A 9 -15.77 2.22 10.80
N SER A 10 -16.46 1.56 11.73
CA SER A 10 -17.88 1.82 12.00
C SER A 10 -18.10 3.08 12.84
N GLY A 11 -17.02 3.66 13.40
CA GLY A 11 -17.02 4.93 14.10
C GLY A 11 -15.60 5.48 14.35
N PRO A 12 -15.46 6.76 14.74
CA PRO A 12 -14.18 7.44 14.91
C PRO A 12 -13.23 6.79 15.92
N SER A 13 -13.80 6.14 16.94
CA SER A 13 -13.08 5.44 18.00
C SER A 13 -12.42 4.13 17.54
N GLU A 14 -12.81 3.57 16.39
CA GLU A 14 -12.25 2.32 15.85
C GLU A 14 -11.12 2.57 14.82
N ILE A 15 -10.89 3.82 14.44
CA ILE A 15 -9.85 4.24 13.48
C ILE A 15 -8.41 4.05 14.00
N PRO A 16 -8.08 4.27 15.29
CA PRO A 16 -6.69 4.24 15.75
C PRO A 16 -6.00 2.88 15.59
N VAL A 17 -6.72 1.78 15.81
CA VAL A 17 -6.13 0.43 15.81
C VAL A 17 -5.70 -0.02 14.41
N PRO A 18 -6.57 -0.01 13.37
CA PRO A 18 -6.16 -0.36 12.00
C PRO A 18 -5.06 0.56 11.46
N ARG A 19 -5.12 1.84 11.85
CA ARG A 19 -4.10 2.83 11.47
C ARG A 19 -2.73 2.50 12.06
N ASN A 20 -2.67 2.12 13.34
CA ASN A 20 -1.43 1.72 13.98
C ASN A 20 -0.86 0.45 13.35
N GLN A 21 -1.70 -0.56 13.09
CA GLN A 21 -1.27 -1.78 12.41
C GLN A 21 -0.69 -1.48 11.03
N LEU A 22 -1.35 -0.61 10.25
CA LEU A 22 -0.82 -0.20 8.96
C LEU A 22 0.50 0.58 9.09
N LYS A 23 0.64 1.38 10.15
CA LYS A 23 1.88 2.11 10.43
C LYS A 23 3.03 1.15 10.72
N ASP A 24 2.76 0.08 11.44
CA ASP A 24 3.74 -0.96 11.73
C ASP A 24 4.16 -1.70 10.46
N ILE A 25 3.20 -2.04 9.59
CA ILE A 25 3.46 -2.64 8.28
C ILE A 25 4.34 -1.70 7.43
N ILE A 26 3.95 -0.44 7.24
CA ILE A 26 4.73 0.52 6.42
C ILE A 26 6.15 0.68 6.99
N ASN A 27 6.29 0.68 8.31
CA ASN A 27 7.56 0.86 8.98
C ASN A 27 8.50 -0.34 8.88
N SER A 28 7.97 -1.55 8.69
CA SER A 28 8.75 -2.79 8.58
C SER A 28 9.28 -3.05 7.16
N LEU A 29 8.70 -2.43 6.13
CA LEU A 29 9.06 -2.69 4.73
C LEU A 29 10.52 -2.38 4.39
N LEU A 30 11.06 -1.25 4.86
CA LEU A 30 12.45 -0.88 4.58
C LEU A 30 13.45 -1.80 5.30
N PRO A 31 13.31 -2.06 6.62
CA PRO A 31 14.06 -3.10 7.32
C PRO A 31 14.08 -4.42 6.56
N ALA A 32 12.91 -4.92 6.14
CA ALA A 32 12.79 -6.19 5.42
C ALA A 32 13.59 -6.25 4.11
N CYS A 33 13.95 -5.10 3.53
CA CYS A 33 14.72 -5.03 2.28
C CYS A 33 16.23 -4.83 2.48
N LYS A 34 16.69 -4.52 3.70
CA LYS A 34 18.06 -4.07 3.98
C LYS A 34 18.72 -4.69 5.19
N GLU A 35 17.95 -5.05 6.20
CA GLU A 35 18.49 -5.58 7.44
C GLU A 35 18.95 -7.03 7.23
N PRO A 36 20.05 -7.43 7.88
CA PRO A 36 20.53 -8.81 7.81
C PRO A 36 19.46 -9.77 8.35
N ASP A 37 19.54 -11.01 7.91
CA ASP A 37 18.69 -12.09 8.42
C ASP A 37 18.79 -12.18 9.96
N MET A 38 17.65 -12.26 10.65
CA MET A 38 17.60 -12.17 12.11
C MET A 38 18.25 -13.36 12.81
N ASP A 39 18.22 -14.54 12.19
CA ASP A 39 18.72 -15.79 12.78
C ASP A 39 20.20 -16.02 12.46
N THR A 40 20.61 -15.72 11.23
CA THR A 40 21.95 -16.02 10.71
C THR A 40 22.87 -14.81 10.66
N GLY A 41 22.34 -13.58 10.74
CA GLY A 41 23.10 -12.34 10.60
C GLY A 41 23.66 -12.10 9.19
N VAL A 42 23.27 -12.92 8.21
CA VAL A 42 23.76 -12.80 6.83
C VAL A 42 23.24 -11.48 6.23
N PRO A 43 24.11 -10.65 5.64
CA PRO A 43 23.69 -9.43 4.98
C PRO A 43 22.66 -9.72 3.88
N PHE A 44 21.53 -9.02 3.93
CA PHE A 44 20.50 -9.11 2.91
C PHE A 44 20.46 -7.83 2.08
N LYS A 45 20.25 -8.01 0.77
CA LYS A 45 19.99 -6.93 -0.16
C LYS A 45 18.92 -7.39 -1.13
N ALA A 46 17.78 -6.72 -1.12
CA ALA A 46 16.73 -7.00 -2.08
C ALA A 46 17.12 -6.53 -3.49
N ASP A 47 17.02 -7.42 -4.47
CA ASP A 47 17.16 -7.09 -5.90
C ASP A 47 15.81 -6.84 -6.59
N ALA A 48 14.71 -7.29 -5.99
CA ALA A 48 13.34 -7.05 -6.42
C ALA A 48 12.39 -7.14 -5.21
N ILE A 49 11.22 -6.49 -5.31
CA ILE A 49 10.14 -6.59 -4.31
C ILE A 49 8.94 -7.30 -4.93
N ILE A 50 8.36 -8.26 -4.21
CA ILE A 50 7.05 -8.82 -4.53
C ILE A 50 6.12 -8.43 -3.39
N ALA A 51 5.05 -7.70 -3.70
CA ALA A 51 4.17 -7.14 -2.69
C ALA A 51 2.70 -7.34 -3.05
N ASN A 52 1.85 -7.36 -2.04
CA ASN A 52 0.41 -7.22 -2.21
C ASN A 52 0.00 -5.75 -2.07
N PRO A 53 -1.05 -5.29 -2.78
CA PRO A 53 -1.56 -3.92 -2.62
C PRO A 53 -1.84 -3.52 -1.15
N PRO A 54 -2.41 -4.39 -0.28
CA PRO A 54 -2.71 -4.04 1.11
C PRO A 54 -1.50 -3.79 2.01
N ALA A 55 -0.27 -4.08 1.58
CA ALA A 55 0.91 -3.68 2.35
C ALA A 55 1.06 -2.16 2.39
N TYR A 56 0.70 -1.48 1.29
CA TYR A 56 0.91 -0.05 1.04
C TYR A 56 2.38 0.39 1.23
N GLY A 57 2.81 1.48 0.58
CA GLY A 57 4.19 2.00 0.75
C GLY A 57 5.35 1.18 0.17
N HIS A 58 5.14 -0.08 -0.23
CA HIS A 58 6.12 -0.94 -0.90
C HIS A 58 6.70 -0.29 -2.16
N ALA A 59 5.85 0.42 -2.92
CA ALA A 59 6.24 1.17 -4.10
C ALA A 59 7.27 2.28 -3.79
N HIS A 60 7.12 2.95 -2.64
CA HIS A 60 8.06 4.00 -2.22
C HIS A 60 9.38 3.43 -1.70
N VAL A 61 9.33 2.24 -1.07
CA VAL A 61 10.56 1.52 -0.69
C VAL A 61 11.32 1.08 -1.94
N ALA A 62 10.62 0.54 -2.94
CA ALA A 62 11.19 0.19 -4.24
C ALA A 62 11.80 1.41 -4.96
N GLU A 63 11.12 2.57 -4.95
CA GLU A 63 11.63 3.84 -5.46
C GLU A 63 12.93 4.26 -4.76
N ALA A 64 12.97 4.19 -3.42
CA ALA A 64 14.14 4.55 -2.64
C ALA A 64 15.33 3.61 -2.89
N LEU A 65 15.05 2.33 -3.13
CA LEU A 65 16.06 1.29 -3.39
C LEU A 65 16.45 1.20 -4.87
N LYS A 66 15.66 1.78 -5.78
CA LYS A 66 15.80 1.66 -7.24
C LYS A 66 15.80 0.21 -7.73
N ILE A 67 14.88 -0.59 -7.20
CA ILE A 67 14.69 -2.00 -7.57
C ILE A 67 13.30 -2.24 -8.16
N PRO A 68 13.14 -3.20 -9.08
CA PRO A 68 11.86 -3.54 -9.65
C PRO A 68 10.86 -4.05 -8.60
N ILE A 69 9.57 -3.80 -8.84
CA ILE A 69 8.49 -4.25 -7.98
C ILE A 69 7.41 -5.01 -8.75
N HIS A 70 6.99 -6.14 -8.21
CA HIS A 70 5.86 -6.91 -8.71
C HIS A 70 4.73 -6.84 -7.68
N ILE A 71 3.60 -6.26 -8.06
CA ILE A 71 2.41 -6.21 -7.24
C ILE A 71 1.49 -7.35 -7.68
N PHE A 72 1.21 -8.26 -6.75
CA PHE A 72 0.39 -9.45 -7.01
C PHE A 72 -0.83 -9.43 -6.10
N PHE A 73 -2.03 -9.66 -6.65
CA PHE A 73 -3.23 -9.78 -5.82
C PHE A 73 -4.19 -10.88 -6.28
N THR A 74 -4.76 -11.57 -5.30
CA THR A 74 -5.64 -12.72 -5.56
C THR A 74 -7.07 -12.33 -5.92
N MET A 75 -7.46 -11.06 -5.77
CA MET A 75 -8.77 -10.58 -6.20
C MET A 75 -8.65 -9.77 -7.51
N PRO A 76 -9.47 -10.07 -8.53
CA PRO A 76 -9.45 -9.34 -9.78
C PRO A 76 -9.99 -7.92 -9.61
N TRP A 77 -9.16 -6.91 -9.86
CA TRP A 77 -9.44 -5.49 -9.59
C TRP A 77 -10.34 -4.79 -10.62
N THR A 78 -11.12 -5.54 -11.41
CA THR A 78 -11.83 -4.99 -12.60
C THR A 78 -13.17 -5.65 -12.93
N LYS A 79 -13.38 -6.91 -12.52
CA LYS A 79 -14.57 -7.70 -12.95
C LYS A 79 -15.72 -7.72 -11.95
N PHE A 80 -15.52 -7.14 -10.77
CA PHE A 80 -16.50 -7.09 -9.69
C PHE A 80 -16.56 -5.68 -9.11
N PRO A 81 -17.66 -5.25 -8.48
CA PRO A 81 -17.67 -3.99 -7.75
C PRO A 81 -16.65 -4.06 -6.62
N HIS A 82 -15.99 -2.93 -6.30
CA HIS A 82 -15.13 -2.87 -5.12
C HIS A 82 -15.92 -3.38 -3.91
N PRO A 83 -15.38 -4.28 -3.05
CA PRO A 83 -16.12 -4.90 -1.93
C PRO A 83 -16.77 -3.90 -0.96
N LEU A 84 -16.21 -2.69 -0.89
CA LEU A 84 -16.70 -1.55 -0.10
C LEU A 84 -17.68 -0.63 -0.84
N SER A 85 -17.90 -0.83 -2.13
CA SER A 85 -18.88 -0.08 -2.92
C SER A 85 -20.11 -0.95 -3.18
N ARG A 86 -21.30 -0.38 -3.02
CA ARG A 86 -22.56 -1.01 -3.43
C ARG A 86 -22.92 -0.70 -4.88
N VAL A 87 -21.93 -0.50 -5.75
CA VAL A 87 -22.15 -0.16 -7.15
C VAL A 87 -22.72 -1.39 -7.85
N LYS A 88 -23.92 -1.28 -8.41
CA LYS A 88 -24.60 -2.38 -9.12
C LYS A 88 -24.26 -2.46 -10.60
N GLN A 89 -23.72 -1.38 -11.18
CA GLN A 89 -23.46 -1.27 -12.61
C GLN A 89 -22.01 -1.63 -12.97
N PRO A 90 -21.79 -2.56 -13.93
CA PRO A 90 -20.44 -2.98 -14.34
C PRO A 90 -19.54 -1.83 -14.81
N ALA A 91 -20.11 -0.81 -15.47
CA ALA A 91 -19.37 0.38 -15.90
C ALA A 91 -18.79 1.20 -14.74
N GLY A 92 -19.35 1.08 -13.53
CA GLY A 92 -18.91 1.80 -12.34
C GLY A 92 -17.95 1.00 -11.45
N TYR A 93 -17.61 -0.25 -11.78
CA TYR A 93 -16.75 -1.08 -10.95
C TYR A 93 -15.34 -0.51 -10.86
N TRP A 94 -14.74 -0.14 -11.99
CA TRP A 94 -13.43 0.51 -12.01
C TRP A 94 -13.43 1.85 -11.24
N LEU A 95 -14.46 2.68 -11.43
CA LEU A 95 -14.63 3.93 -10.69
C LEU A 95 -14.76 3.69 -9.18
N SER A 96 -15.42 2.61 -8.78
CA SER A 96 -15.55 2.25 -7.37
C SER A 96 -14.21 1.89 -6.72
N TYR A 97 -13.32 1.22 -7.46
CA TYR A 97 -11.95 0.98 -7.00
C TYR A 97 -11.17 2.29 -6.88
N GLN A 98 -11.26 3.18 -7.87
CA GLN A 98 -10.57 4.48 -7.81
C GLN A 98 -11.01 5.33 -6.63
N ILE A 99 -12.31 5.39 -6.33
CA ILE A 99 -12.84 6.17 -5.21
C ILE A 99 -12.34 5.60 -3.89
N VAL A 100 -12.41 4.28 -3.72
CA VAL A 100 -11.97 3.65 -2.48
C VAL A 100 -10.45 3.75 -2.30
N ASP A 101 -9.67 3.51 -3.35
CA ASP A 101 -8.21 3.68 -3.32
C ASP A 101 -7.83 5.11 -2.96
N SER A 102 -8.59 6.11 -3.44
CA SER A 102 -8.39 7.52 -3.10
C SER A 102 -8.72 7.83 -1.63
N LEU A 103 -9.77 7.23 -1.07
CA LEU A 103 -10.13 7.36 0.35
C LEU A 103 -9.08 6.70 1.26
N ILE A 104 -8.60 5.52 0.87
CA ILE A 104 -7.52 4.84 1.57
C ILE A 104 -6.26 5.71 1.50
N TRP A 105 -5.90 6.20 0.32
CA TRP A 105 -4.75 7.09 0.12
C TRP A 105 -4.81 8.32 1.03
N LEU A 106 -5.98 8.98 1.10
CA LEU A 106 -6.20 10.12 2.00
C LEU A 106 -5.95 9.75 3.47
N GLY A 107 -6.38 8.56 3.89
CA GLY A 107 -6.17 8.06 5.24
C GLY A 107 -4.71 7.76 5.56
N ILE A 108 -3.92 7.24 4.62
CA ILE A 108 -2.58 6.69 4.90
C ILE A 108 -1.43 7.65 4.52
N ARG A 109 -1.75 8.73 3.80
CA ARG A 109 -0.77 9.64 3.20
C ARG A 109 0.20 10.26 4.18
N ASP A 110 -0.24 10.67 5.36
CA ASP A 110 0.63 11.27 6.38
C ASP A 110 1.66 10.27 6.89
N MET A 111 1.26 9.01 7.11
CA MET A 111 2.15 7.92 7.53
C MET A 111 3.18 7.58 6.44
N ILE A 112 2.74 7.56 5.18
CA ILE A 112 3.62 7.38 4.02
C ILE A 112 4.59 8.55 3.89
N ASN A 113 4.13 9.79 4.02
CA ASN A 113 4.97 10.97 3.90
C ASN A 113 5.99 11.08 5.04
N ASP A 114 5.61 10.70 6.26
CA ASP A 114 6.54 10.60 7.39
C ASP A 114 7.64 9.57 7.10
N THR A 115 7.26 8.40 6.59
CA THR A 115 8.21 7.34 6.18
C THR A 115 9.13 7.81 5.04
N ARG A 116 8.57 8.48 4.01
CA ARG A 116 9.34 9.02 2.89
C ARG A 116 10.39 10.04 3.34
N LYS A 117 10.01 10.97 4.22
CA LYS A 117 10.93 12.00 4.72
C LYS A 117 11.96 11.44 5.70
N ARG A 118 11.53 10.66 6.69
CA ARG A 118 12.40 10.22 7.79
C ARG A 118 13.29 9.03 7.44
N LYS A 119 12.75 8.05 6.71
CA LYS A 119 13.44 6.77 6.44
C LYS A 119 14.00 6.70 5.03
N LEU A 120 13.23 7.10 4.03
CA LEU A 120 13.58 6.91 2.60
C LEU A 120 14.35 8.09 2.00
N LYS A 121 14.39 9.25 2.68
CA LYS A 121 14.96 10.51 2.17
C LYS A 121 14.39 10.95 0.81
N LEU A 122 13.11 10.64 0.59
CA LEU A 122 12.37 11.00 -0.62
C LEU A 122 11.49 12.23 -0.38
N ARG A 123 11.16 12.94 -1.47
CA ARG A 123 10.21 14.07 -1.44
C ARG A 123 8.81 13.56 -1.08
N SER A 124 8.07 14.33 -0.29
CA SER A 124 6.67 14.01 0.03
C SER A 124 5.78 13.97 -1.21
N VAL A 125 4.79 13.09 -1.19
CA VAL A 125 3.80 12.95 -2.25
C VAL A 125 2.69 14.01 -2.08
N THR A 126 2.42 14.72 -3.18
CA THR A 126 1.41 15.79 -3.26
C THR A 126 0.01 15.19 -3.41
N TYR A 127 -1.04 15.95 -3.05
CA TYR A 127 -2.45 15.54 -3.18
C TYR A 127 -2.86 15.08 -4.59
N LEU A 128 -2.17 15.55 -5.63
CA LEU A 128 -2.48 15.30 -7.04
C LEU A 128 -1.62 14.20 -7.68
N SER A 129 -0.63 13.67 -6.96
CA SER A 129 0.13 12.51 -7.42
C SER A 129 -0.80 11.30 -7.32
N GLY A 130 -1.05 10.65 -8.45
CA GLY A 130 -2.03 9.57 -8.56
C GLY A 130 -1.74 8.43 -7.58
N SER A 131 -2.78 7.79 -7.04
CA SER A 131 -2.65 6.59 -6.21
C SER A 131 -2.05 5.40 -6.97
N GLN A 132 -2.12 5.46 -8.29
CA GLN A 132 -1.53 4.50 -9.22
C GLN A 132 -0.08 4.90 -9.42
N GLY A 133 0.84 3.97 -9.20
CA GLY A 133 2.30 4.15 -9.27
C GLY A 133 2.86 4.52 -10.66
N SER A 134 2.09 5.20 -11.51
CA SER A 134 2.51 5.70 -12.82
C SER A 134 3.58 6.78 -12.77
N GLU A 135 3.88 7.33 -11.58
CA GLU A 135 4.99 8.27 -11.36
C GLU A 135 6.26 7.59 -10.80
N LEU A 136 6.25 6.28 -10.59
CA LEU A 136 7.40 5.57 -10.07
C LEU A 136 8.37 5.27 -11.22
N ASP A 137 9.55 5.90 -11.20
CA ASP A 137 10.68 5.70 -12.12
C ASP A 137 11.32 4.28 -12.04
N ILE A 138 10.55 3.28 -11.62
CA ILE A 138 10.99 1.90 -11.42
C ILE A 138 10.14 0.92 -12.27
N PRO A 139 10.76 -0.14 -12.81
CA PRO A 139 10.02 -1.20 -13.48
C PRO A 139 9.00 -1.82 -12.53
N HIS A 140 7.73 -1.81 -12.91
CA HIS A 140 6.66 -2.42 -12.11
C HIS A 140 5.79 -3.36 -12.95
N GLY A 141 5.43 -4.49 -12.35
CA GLY A 141 4.43 -5.41 -12.88
C GLY A 141 3.22 -5.43 -11.94
N TYR A 142 2.02 -5.48 -12.51
CA TYR A 142 0.77 -5.65 -11.75
C TYR A 142 0.03 -6.87 -12.30
N ILE A 143 -0.18 -7.89 -11.46
CA ILE A 143 -0.89 -9.13 -11.81
C ILE A 143 -2.03 -9.37 -10.83
#